data_AF-A0A497XS92-F1
#
_entry.id   AF-A0A497XS92-F1
#
_cell.length_a   1.000
_cell.length_b   1.000
_cell.length_c   1.000
_cell.angle_alpha   90.00
_cell.angle_beta   90.00
_cell.angle_gamma   90.00
#
_symmetry.space_group_name_H-M   'P 1'
#
loop_
_entity.id
_entity.type
_entity.pdbx_description
1 polymer ?
#
loop_
_entity_poly.entity_id
_entity_poly.type
_entity_poly.pdbx_seq_one_letter_code
_entity_poly.pdbx_strand_id
1 'polypeptide(L)'
;MNRFNFLLLAGLFLGLAMTGCSKDDDNNSPDPEPVGNAKYVLAVTTTAGGATTYLLTTDNLSKGTASTTGNGTETDDYGYIAQNNTLFGQVYGFSNQGPVTAFKLNNQGHIVKGATLNMMTTHAMATVNNDDILFANIPRDINSPTATFTVVNAVNPQIKSSGSVNLKTVANNGELAYFTHLVQIGNKIYAPFMSIKGTTGNTFTSDYLDNSWVAVFSYPSMVLEKVFKDNRTSYIGSYSGMNGLNKIDNGEVYAFSTAITGSTKHSAGLKINTNSQEFDQSYFFDIETASGGHKYARSTYVGGTRFLAEMYTEAGASTGTVKLAILDVAAKTVTWVTNSPIYTPSLFSTPTYVEGDKNTVNIPIKDATGQVAIYQVNGSNATITKGLVVNGAADVYAINKLTY
;
A
#
# COMPACT_ATOMS: atom_id res chain seq x y z
N MET A 1 -47.28 6.60 -68.27
CA MET A 1 -46.84 5.24 -68.64
C MET A 1 -45.41 5.04 -68.21
N ASN A 2 -45.21 3.99 -67.41
CA ASN A 2 -44.00 3.34 -66.88
C ASN A 2 -42.72 3.49 -67.75
N ARG A 3 -41.49 3.40 -67.24
CA ARG A 3 -40.93 2.23 -66.53
C ARG A 3 -39.59 2.54 -65.81
N PHE A 4 -39.41 1.83 -64.70
CA PHE A 4 -38.13 1.45 -64.09
C PHE A 4 -37.18 0.75 -65.08
N ASN A 5 -35.87 0.97 -64.97
CA ASN A 5 -34.91 -0.13 -64.81
C ASN A 5 -33.50 0.27 -64.35
N PHE A 6 -32.93 -0.71 -63.65
CA PHE A 6 -31.64 -0.91 -62.97
C PHE A 6 -30.40 -0.86 -63.88
N LEU A 7 -29.23 -0.39 -63.39
CA LEU A 7 -27.94 -1.14 -63.31
C LEU A 7 -26.72 -0.26 -62.97
N LEU A 8 -25.83 -0.84 -62.14
CA LEU A 8 -24.54 -0.36 -61.63
C LEU A 8 -23.53 0.05 -62.74
N LEU A 9 -22.67 1.04 -62.45
CA LEU A 9 -21.20 0.88 -62.56
C LEU A 9 -20.40 1.98 -61.85
N ALA A 10 -19.17 1.62 -61.50
CA ALA A 10 -18.18 2.24 -60.63
C ALA A 10 -17.61 3.63 -61.02
N GLY A 11 -17.05 4.32 -60.03
CA GLY A 11 -16.16 5.49 -60.15
C GLY A 11 -15.85 6.08 -58.77
N LEU A 12 -14.88 5.54 -58.03
CA LEU A 12 -13.49 6.01 -57.99
C LEU A 12 -13.36 7.50 -57.58
N PHE A 13 -13.22 7.77 -56.27
CA PHE A 13 -12.63 9.03 -55.81
C PHE A 13 -11.26 8.74 -55.17
N LEU A 14 -10.27 9.37 -55.79
CA LEU A 14 -8.85 9.22 -55.62
C LEU A 14 -8.36 10.14 -54.48
N GLY A 15 -7.25 9.73 -53.87
CA GLY A 15 -6.77 10.27 -52.60
C GLY A 15 -6.21 11.69 -52.62
N LEU A 16 -6.16 12.25 -51.42
CA LEU A 16 -5.13 13.18 -50.98
C LEU A 16 -4.54 12.58 -49.69
N ALA A 17 -3.40 11.91 -49.84
CA ALA A 17 -2.55 11.51 -48.73
C ALA A 17 -1.67 12.72 -48.37
N MET A 18 -1.83 13.25 -47.16
CA MET A 18 -0.79 14.04 -46.51
C MET A 18 -0.13 13.17 -45.44
N THR A 19 1.17 12.97 -45.64
CA THR A 19 2.13 12.28 -44.78
C THR A 19 2.22 12.98 -43.42
N GLY A 20 1.69 12.33 -42.37
CA GLY A 20 1.94 12.69 -40.98
C GLY A 20 3.18 11.98 -40.46
N CYS A 21 4.20 12.75 -40.11
CA CYS A 21 5.45 12.26 -39.53
C CYS A 21 5.23 11.62 -38.15
N SER A 22 5.91 10.50 -37.96
CA SER A 22 6.17 9.82 -36.69
C SER A 22 6.88 10.74 -35.69
N LYS A 23 6.32 10.86 -34.49
CA LYS A 23 7.08 11.02 -33.25
C LYS A 23 6.39 10.19 -32.17
N ASP A 24 7.09 9.15 -31.75
CA ASP A 24 6.81 8.43 -30.52
C ASP A 24 7.03 9.40 -29.36
N ASP A 25 5.95 9.77 -28.66
CA ASP A 25 6.01 10.45 -27.38
C ASP A 25 5.29 9.56 -26.37
N ASP A 26 6.07 8.76 -25.64
CA ASP A 26 5.69 8.14 -24.36
C ASP A 26 5.44 9.24 -23.33
N ASN A 27 4.23 9.81 -23.35
CA ASN A 27 3.75 10.68 -22.28
C ASN A 27 2.87 9.88 -21.33
N ASN A 28 3.50 9.46 -20.22
CA ASN A 28 2.84 8.96 -19.03
C ASN A 28 2.03 10.12 -18.40
N SER A 29 0.85 10.40 -18.96
CA SER A 29 -0.12 11.32 -18.37
C SER A 29 -0.66 10.70 -17.08
N PRO A 30 -0.94 11.49 -16.02
CA PRO A 30 -1.76 11.00 -14.92
C PRO A 30 -3.09 10.50 -15.50
N ASP A 31 -3.55 9.34 -15.03
CA ASP A 31 -4.86 8.80 -15.38
C ASP A 31 -5.92 9.91 -15.27
N PRO A 32 -6.84 10.04 -16.24
CA PRO A 32 -7.94 10.99 -16.11
C PRO A 32 -8.77 10.63 -14.87
N GLU A 33 -8.96 11.60 -13.96
CA GLU A 33 -9.89 11.47 -12.84
C GLU A 33 -11.26 10.97 -13.37
N PRO A 34 -11.90 9.98 -12.72
CA PRO A 34 -13.15 9.45 -13.23
C PRO A 34 -14.26 10.51 -13.22
N VAL A 35 -15.03 10.58 -14.30
CA VAL A 35 -16.23 11.42 -14.43
C VAL A 35 -17.38 10.77 -13.63
N GLY A 36 -17.66 11.28 -12.43
CA GLY A 36 -18.73 10.82 -11.53
C GLY A 36 -18.73 11.57 -10.19
N ASN A 37 -19.76 11.40 -9.36
CA ASN A 37 -19.70 11.91 -7.98
C ASN A 37 -18.75 11.02 -7.17
N ALA A 38 -18.10 11.54 -6.12
CA ALA A 38 -17.16 10.77 -5.30
C ALA A 38 -17.46 10.88 -3.81
N LYS A 39 -17.18 9.81 -3.05
CA LYS A 39 -17.16 9.81 -1.58
C LYS A 39 -15.83 9.25 -1.08
N TYR A 40 -15.39 9.75 0.06
CA TYR A 40 -14.42 9.03 0.88
C TYR A 40 -15.13 7.89 1.61
N VAL A 41 -14.43 6.76 1.72
CA VAL A 41 -14.86 5.57 2.46
C VAL A 41 -13.85 5.34 3.59
N LEU A 42 -14.33 5.40 4.83
CA LEU A 42 -13.53 5.20 6.04
C LEU A 42 -13.87 3.84 6.64
N ALA A 43 -12.89 2.97 6.86
CA ALA A 43 -13.09 1.77 7.67
C ALA A 43 -12.86 2.12 9.15
N VAL A 44 -13.94 2.22 9.92
CA VAL A 44 -13.94 2.73 11.29
C VAL A 44 -14.29 1.63 12.27
N THR A 45 -13.41 1.36 13.23
CA THR A 45 -13.70 0.41 14.32
C THR A 45 -14.20 1.15 15.56
N THR A 46 -15.20 0.60 16.24
CA THR A 46 -15.76 1.15 17.49
C THR A 46 -15.03 0.67 18.75
N THR A 47 -14.22 -0.39 18.64
CA THR A 47 -13.47 -0.97 19.76
C THR A 47 -12.01 -1.20 19.36
N ALA A 48 -11.06 -0.80 20.19
CA ALA A 48 -9.65 -1.06 19.91
C ALA A 48 -9.42 -2.57 19.67
N GLY A 49 -8.82 -2.94 18.53
CA GLY A 49 -8.63 -4.34 18.15
C GLY A 49 -9.70 -4.95 17.24
N GLY A 50 -10.76 -4.21 16.87
CA GLY A 50 -11.62 -4.54 15.72
C GLY A 50 -12.81 -5.47 15.97
N ALA A 51 -13.53 -5.33 17.08
CA ALA A 51 -14.73 -6.17 17.33
C ALA A 51 -15.94 -5.82 16.46
N THR A 52 -16.03 -4.58 15.95
CA THR A 52 -17.07 -4.14 15.01
C THR A 52 -16.52 -3.02 14.14
N THR A 53 -16.49 -3.23 12.82
CA THR A 53 -16.02 -2.23 11.85
C THR A 53 -17.17 -1.74 10.98
N TYR A 54 -17.19 -0.44 10.71
CA TYR A 54 -18.16 0.20 9.81
C TYR A 54 -17.42 0.88 8.66
N LEU A 55 -17.88 0.63 7.44
CA LEU A 55 -17.46 1.41 6.26
C LEU A 55 -18.33 2.66 6.18
N LEU A 56 -17.85 3.81 6.64
CA LEU A 56 -18.56 5.08 6.59
C LEU A 56 -18.31 5.79 5.26
N THR A 57 -19.30 6.52 4.74
CA THR A 57 -19.08 7.45 3.61
C THR A 57 -19.12 8.91 4.05
N THR A 58 -18.28 9.75 3.45
CA THR A 58 -18.25 11.21 3.68
C THR A 58 -17.79 11.96 2.44
N ASP A 59 -18.24 13.21 2.28
CA ASP A 59 -17.86 14.09 1.18
C ASP A 59 -16.50 14.78 1.40
N ASN A 60 -16.06 14.89 2.65
CA ASN A 60 -14.96 15.78 3.00
C ASN A 60 -14.15 15.24 4.20
N LEU A 61 -12.82 15.28 4.08
CA LEU A 61 -11.88 14.91 5.14
C LEU A 61 -11.24 16.12 5.86
N SER A 62 -11.34 17.33 5.27
CA SER A 62 -10.75 18.58 5.78
C SER A 62 -11.54 19.25 6.90
N LYS A 63 -12.82 18.87 7.11
CA LYS A 63 -13.70 19.48 8.12
C LYS A 63 -14.94 18.63 8.42
N GLY A 64 -15.64 18.99 9.49
CA GLY A 64 -16.94 18.44 9.85
C GLY A 64 -16.86 17.22 10.78
N THR A 65 -17.93 16.42 10.79
CA THR A 65 -18.03 15.21 11.63
C THR A 65 -18.59 14.03 10.83
N ALA A 66 -18.02 12.83 11.03
CA ALA A 66 -18.63 11.56 10.65
C ALA A 66 -18.97 10.76 11.91
N SER A 67 -19.96 9.87 11.85
CA SER A 67 -20.40 9.06 12.99
C SER A 67 -20.65 7.63 12.53
N THR A 68 -20.36 6.65 13.39
CA THR A 68 -20.76 5.25 13.18
C THR A 68 -22.25 5.01 13.40
N THR A 69 -22.97 5.97 14.00
CA THR A 69 -24.43 5.90 14.16
C THR A 69 -25.14 6.41 12.91
N GLY A 70 -25.96 5.57 12.28
CA GLY A 70 -26.81 5.94 11.15
C GLY A 70 -26.06 6.18 9.84
N ASN A 71 -24.77 5.80 9.76
CA ASN A 71 -23.97 5.88 8.54
C ASN A 71 -23.13 4.61 8.38
N GLY A 72 -23.03 4.15 7.13
CA GLY A 72 -22.13 3.10 6.73
C GLY A 72 -22.70 1.69 6.72
N THR A 73 -21.84 0.76 6.34
CA THR A 73 -22.13 -0.68 6.27
C THR A 73 -21.23 -1.41 7.26
N GLU A 74 -21.82 -2.22 8.12
CA GLU A 74 -21.08 -3.08 9.07
C GLU A 74 -20.30 -4.17 8.34
N THR A 75 -19.10 -4.46 8.82
CA THR A 75 -18.24 -5.53 8.31
C THR A 75 -17.32 -6.10 9.40
N ASP A 76 -16.94 -7.37 9.22
CA ASP A 76 -15.93 -8.06 10.02
C ASP A 76 -14.52 -7.93 9.42
N ASP A 77 -14.39 -7.13 8.35
CA ASP A 77 -13.14 -6.96 7.62
C ASP A 77 -12.11 -6.14 8.42
N TYR A 78 -10.86 -6.53 8.20
CA TYR A 78 -9.70 -6.04 8.93
C TYR A 78 -8.68 -5.37 8.00
N GLY A 79 -8.34 -6.03 6.90
CA GLY A 79 -7.43 -5.52 5.88
C GLY A 79 -8.20 -4.94 4.70
N TYR A 80 -7.73 -3.82 4.16
CA TYR A 80 -8.41 -3.12 3.07
C TYR A 80 -7.45 -2.77 1.95
N ILE A 81 -7.91 -2.94 0.71
CA ILE A 81 -7.20 -2.49 -0.49
C ILE A 81 -8.22 -2.10 -1.55
N ALA A 82 -8.00 -0.99 -2.24
CA ALA A 82 -8.89 -0.52 -3.30
C ALA A 82 -8.19 -0.59 -4.66
N GLN A 83 -8.93 -0.99 -5.69
CA GLN A 83 -8.51 -0.90 -7.08
C GLN A 83 -9.72 -0.89 -8.00
N ASN A 84 -9.60 -0.19 -9.13
CA ASN A 84 -10.65 -0.09 -10.14
C ASN A 84 -12.03 0.24 -9.54
N ASN A 85 -12.06 1.31 -8.74
CA ASN A 85 -13.26 1.80 -8.05
C ASN A 85 -14.02 0.74 -7.20
N THR A 86 -13.28 -0.25 -6.68
CA THR A 86 -13.82 -1.31 -5.82
C THR A 86 -12.93 -1.41 -4.59
N LEU A 87 -13.54 -1.37 -3.41
CA LEU A 87 -12.85 -1.62 -2.14
C LEU A 87 -12.96 -3.10 -1.81
N PHE A 88 -11.86 -3.74 -1.45
CA PHE A 88 -11.82 -5.11 -0.98
C PHE A 88 -11.49 -5.10 0.50
N GLY A 89 -12.40 -5.62 1.32
CA GLY A 89 -12.20 -5.86 2.74
C GLY A 89 -11.90 -7.34 2.97
N GLN A 90 -10.95 -7.63 3.84
CA GLN A 90 -10.56 -8.99 4.19
C GLN A 90 -10.70 -9.25 5.67
N VAL A 91 -11.42 -10.32 6.01
CA VAL A 91 -11.52 -10.84 7.36
C VAL A 91 -10.18 -11.43 7.79
N TYR A 92 -9.73 -11.09 9.00
CA TYR A 92 -8.54 -11.69 9.62
C TYR A 92 -8.91 -13.00 10.34
N GLY A 93 -8.86 -14.12 9.62
CA GLY A 93 -9.19 -15.45 10.14
C GLY A 93 -8.06 -16.18 10.88
N PHE A 94 -6.98 -15.48 11.27
CA PHE A 94 -5.77 -16.08 11.86
C PHE A 94 -5.16 -17.17 10.96
N SER A 95 -5.16 -18.43 11.41
CA SER A 95 -4.69 -19.60 10.66
C SER A 95 -5.75 -20.19 9.72
N ASN A 96 -6.98 -19.64 9.72
CA ASN A 96 -8.12 -20.17 8.99
C ASN A 96 -8.44 -19.30 7.76
N GLN A 97 -9.61 -19.56 7.17
CA GLN A 97 -10.18 -18.76 6.08
C GLN A 97 -10.32 -17.30 6.50
N GLY A 98 -9.95 -16.40 5.60
CA GLY A 98 -10.18 -14.97 5.69
C GLY A 98 -10.85 -14.53 4.40
N PRO A 99 -12.20 -14.65 4.31
CA PRO A 99 -12.95 -14.23 3.14
C PRO A 99 -12.65 -12.78 2.75
N VAL A 100 -12.75 -12.50 1.46
CA VAL A 100 -12.56 -11.16 0.91
C VAL A 100 -13.87 -10.68 0.31
N THR A 101 -14.42 -9.61 0.83
CA THR A 101 -15.65 -8.99 0.33
C THR A 101 -15.33 -7.75 -0.50
N ALA A 102 -15.94 -7.67 -1.68
CA ALA A 102 -15.90 -6.46 -2.51
C ALA A 102 -17.00 -5.49 -2.10
N PHE A 103 -16.71 -4.19 -2.11
CA PHE A 103 -17.63 -3.10 -1.79
C PHE A 103 -17.56 -2.01 -2.86
N LYS A 104 -18.71 -1.44 -3.17
CA LYS A 104 -18.87 -0.33 -4.13
C LYS A 104 -19.83 0.70 -3.58
N LEU A 105 -19.76 1.92 -4.10
CA LEU A 105 -20.81 2.91 -3.88
C LEU A 105 -22.01 2.59 -4.76
N ASN A 106 -23.23 2.73 -4.22
CA ASN A 106 -24.44 2.76 -5.02
C ASN A 106 -24.67 4.15 -5.63
N ASN A 107 -25.71 4.30 -6.46
CA ASN A 107 -26.02 5.57 -7.16
C ASN A 107 -26.34 6.76 -6.21
N GLN A 108 -26.49 6.52 -4.90
CA GLN A 108 -26.71 7.53 -3.88
C GLN A 108 -25.43 7.85 -3.08
N GLY A 109 -24.30 7.18 -3.35
CA GLY A 109 -23.05 7.35 -2.64
C GLY A 109 -22.99 6.59 -1.30
N HIS A 110 -23.86 5.59 -1.10
CA HIS A 110 -23.76 4.68 0.04
C HIS A 110 -22.91 3.46 -0.33
N ILE A 111 -22.00 3.08 0.55
CA ILE A 111 -21.19 1.87 0.38
C ILE A 111 -22.06 0.63 0.58
N VAL A 112 -22.01 -0.31 -0.36
CA VAL A 112 -22.79 -1.55 -0.35
C VAL A 112 -21.90 -2.76 -0.55
N LYS A 113 -22.29 -3.87 0.09
CA LYS A 113 -21.62 -5.17 -0.02
C LYS A 113 -21.90 -5.82 -1.38
N GLY A 114 -20.84 -6.29 -2.03
CA GLY A 114 -20.88 -7.06 -3.27
C GLY A 114 -20.49 -8.52 -3.05
N ALA A 115 -19.81 -9.10 -4.05
CA ALA A 115 -19.36 -10.48 -4.01
C ALA A 115 -18.37 -10.74 -2.87
N THR A 116 -18.42 -11.95 -2.29
CA THR A 116 -17.47 -12.42 -1.29
C THR A 116 -16.75 -13.65 -1.80
N LEU A 117 -15.42 -13.63 -1.73
CA LEU A 117 -14.53 -14.68 -2.19
C LEU A 117 -14.05 -15.49 -0.99
N ASN A 118 -14.15 -16.82 -1.11
CA ASN A 118 -13.61 -17.73 -0.10
C ASN A 118 -12.09 -17.81 -0.28
N MET A 119 -11.36 -17.22 0.66
CA MET A 119 -9.90 -17.09 0.62
C MET A 119 -9.29 -17.43 1.98
N MET A 120 -7.99 -17.70 1.99
CA MET A 120 -7.22 -17.80 3.24
C MET A 120 -6.87 -16.41 3.77
N THR A 121 -6.66 -16.32 5.08
CA THR A 121 -6.16 -15.08 5.72
C THR A 121 -4.88 -14.60 5.04
N THR A 122 -4.86 -13.37 4.57
CA THR A 122 -3.70 -12.79 3.87
C THR A 122 -2.92 -11.87 4.79
N HIS A 123 -1.63 -11.75 4.51
CA HIS A 123 -0.67 -10.98 5.30
C HIS A 123 -0.03 -9.84 4.51
N ALA A 124 -0.04 -9.92 3.18
CA ALA A 124 0.39 -8.86 2.28
C ALA A 124 -0.53 -8.80 1.06
N MET A 125 -0.86 -7.59 0.62
CA MET A 125 -1.72 -7.32 -0.53
C MET A 125 -1.04 -6.32 -1.45
N ALA A 126 -1.29 -6.41 -2.75
CA ALA A 126 -0.84 -5.42 -3.73
C ALA A 126 -1.84 -5.24 -4.86
N THR A 127 -1.94 -4.01 -5.34
CA THR A 127 -2.49 -3.70 -6.66
C THR A 127 -1.51 -4.17 -7.73
N VAL A 128 -2.02 -4.79 -8.78
CA VAL A 128 -1.24 -5.30 -9.91
C VAL A 128 -1.96 -4.98 -11.21
N ASN A 129 -1.24 -4.34 -12.13
CA ASN A 129 -1.80 -3.69 -13.31
C ASN A 129 -2.90 -2.71 -12.87
N ASN A 130 -3.96 -2.58 -13.68
CA ASN A 130 -5.10 -1.73 -13.33
C ASN A 130 -6.27 -2.53 -12.71
N ASP A 131 -6.26 -3.86 -12.89
CA ASP A 131 -7.45 -4.69 -12.69
C ASP A 131 -7.23 -5.92 -11.80
N ASP A 132 -6.03 -6.21 -11.32
CA ASP A 132 -5.76 -7.40 -10.48
C ASP A 132 -5.28 -7.04 -9.08
N ILE A 133 -5.76 -7.75 -8.06
CA ILE A 133 -5.25 -7.65 -6.70
C ILE A 133 -4.56 -8.96 -6.35
N LEU A 134 -3.33 -8.86 -5.87
CA LEU A 134 -2.53 -9.97 -5.41
C LEU A 134 -2.62 -10.07 -3.89
N PHE A 135 -3.01 -11.24 -3.40
CA PHE A 135 -3.09 -11.57 -1.98
C PHE A 135 -2.06 -12.65 -1.65
N ALA A 136 -1.27 -12.49 -0.58
CA ALA A 136 -0.35 -13.49 -0.08
C ALA A 136 -0.69 -14.02 1.33
N ASN A 137 -1.00 -15.31 1.43
CA ASN A 137 -1.02 -16.01 2.71
C ASN A 137 0.40 -16.51 3.03
N ILE A 138 0.96 -16.06 4.15
CA ILE A 138 2.35 -16.26 4.52
C ILE A 138 2.40 -17.01 5.86
N PRO A 139 2.80 -18.29 5.88
CA PRO A 139 2.90 -19.06 7.11
C PRO A 139 4.06 -18.56 7.98
N ARG A 140 3.98 -18.91 9.27
CA ARG A 140 4.94 -18.52 10.31
C ARG A 140 5.56 -19.74 11.01
N ASP A 141 5.39 -20.91 10.42
CA ASP A 141 5.86 -22.20 10.94
C ASP A 141 6.90 -22.76 9.98
N ILE A 142 8.12 -22.97 10.48
CA ILE A 142 9.23 -23.47 9.68
C ILE A 142 9.01 -24.91 9.16
N ASN A 143 8.11 -25.66 9.80
CA ASN A 143 7.72 -27.00 9.38
C ASN A 143 6.63 -26.98 8.30
N SER A 144 5.97 -25.84 8.10
CA SER A 144 4.92 -25.62 7.10
C SER A 144 5.22 -24.36 6.26
N PRO A 145 6.33 -24.32 5.51
CA PRO A 145 6.92 -23.07 4.99
C PRO A 145 6.30 -22.58 3.67
N THR A 146 5.18 -23.13 3.23
CA THR A 146 4.60 -22.83 1.90
C THR A 146 3.68 -21.62 1.98
N ALA A 147 4.11 -20.49 1.40
CA ALA A 147 3.24 -19.34 1.17
C ALA A 147 2.40 -19.56 -0.10
N THR A 148 1.20 -18.98 -0.13
CA THR A 148 0.33 -19.00 -1.31
C THR A 148 0.00 -17.59 -1.77
N PHE A 149 -0.03 -17.40 -3.09
CA PHE A 149 -0.42 -16.18 -3.77
C PHE A 149 -1.77 -16.43 -4.46
N THR A 150 -2.70 -15.48 -4.34
CA THR A 150 -3.99 -15.52 -5.03
C THR A 150 -4.18 -14.23 -5.81
N VAL A 151 -4.45 -14.33 -7.11
CA VAL A 151 -4.79 -13.19 -7.97
C VAL A 151 -6.30 -13.08 -8.08
N VAL A 152 -6.84 -11.92 -7.76
CA VAL A 152 -8.27 -11.60 -7.84
C VAL A 152 -8.50 -10.51 -8.89
N ASN A 153 -9.51 -10.66 -9.74
CA ASN A 153 -9.94 -9.59 -10.64
C ASN A 153 -10.70 -8.51 -9.85
N ALA A 154 -10.28 -7.25 -9.95
CA ALA A 154 -10.87 -6.11 -9.25
C ALA A 154 -12.16 -5.59 -9.91
N VAL A 155 -12.32 -5.77 -11.23
CA VAL A 155 -13.47 -5.31 -12.02
C VAL A 155 -14.70 -6.19 -11.73
N ASN A 156 -14.51 -7.50 -11.88
CA ASN A 156 -15.48 -8.56 -11.63
C ASN A 156 -14.88 -9.52 -10.59
N PRO A 157 -15.09 -9.26 -9.29
CA PRO A 157 -14.50 -10.00 -8.17
C PRO A 157 -14.57 -11.52 -8.33
N GLN A 158 -13.45 -12.11 -8.73
CA GLN A 158 -13.27 -13.55 -8.89
C GLN A 158 -11.80 -13.92 -8.79
N ILE A 159 -11.50 -15.12 -8.29
CA ILE A 159 -10.14 -15.65 -8.27
C ILE A 159 -9.74 -16.03 -9.70
N LYS A 160 -8.67 -15.44 -10.22
CA LYS A 160 -8.14 -15.71 -11.55
C LYS A 160 -7.14 -16.86 -11.55
N SER A 161 -6.25 -16.86 -10.56
CA SER A 161 -5.15 -17.83 -10.47
C SER A 161 -4.57 -17.86 -9.07
N SER A 162 -3.78 -18.89 -8.78
CA SER A 162 -3.00 -18.98 -7.56
C SER A 162 -1.62 -19.57 -7.86
N GLY A 163 -0.68 -19.28 -6.96
CA GLY A 163 0.68 -19.81 -6.97
C GLY A 163 1.16 -20.08 -5.55
N SER A 164 2.31 -20.73 -5.41
CA SER A 164 2.90 -20.97 -4.10
C SER A 164 4.42 -20.95 -4.16
N VAL A 165 5.03 -20.69 -3.00
CA VAL A 165 6.49 -20.68 -2.86
C VAL A 165 6.89 -21.22 -1.49
N ASN A 166 7.99 -21.97 -1.44
CA ASN A 166 8.61 -22.39 -0.19
C ASN A 166 9.50 -21.26 0.38
N LEU A 167 9.11 -20.71 1.53
CA LEU A 167 9.78 -19.57 2.14
C LEU A 167 11.20 -19.88 2.64
N LYS A 168 11.52 -21.15 2.94
CA LYS A 168 12.89 -21.56 3.30
C LYS A 168 13.81 -21.49 2.08
N THR A 169 13.30 -21.88 0.91
CA THR A 169 14.02 -21.77 -0.35
C THR A 169 14.26 -20.31 -0.72
N VAL A 170 13.29 -19.43 -0.47
CA VAL A 170 13.45 -17.99 -0.71
C VAL A 170 14.51 -17.38 0.20
N ALA A 171 14.46 -17.63 1.51
CA ALA A 171 15.44 -17.06 2.45
C ALA A 171 16.83 -17.68 2.28
N ASN A 172 16.88 -18.98 2.00
CA ASN A 172 18.10 -19.78 1.77
C ASN A 172 19.18 -19.61 2.87
N ASN A 173 18.75 -19.45 4.11
CA ASN A 173 19.62 -19.17 5.26
C ASN A 173 19.22 -19.98 6.52
N GLY A 174 18.32 -20.95 6.37
CA GLY A 174 17.79 -21.77 7.47
C GLY A 174 16.55 -21.18 8.17
N GLU A 175 16.13 -19.97 7.83
CA GLU A 175 14.93 -19.29 8.34
C GLU A 175 13.84 -19.16 7.25
N LEU A 176 12.72 -18.50 7.54
CA LEU A 176 11.63 -18.20 6.60
C LEU A 176 11.73 -16.76 6.07
N ALA A 177 11.49 -16.58 4.77
CA ALA A 177 11.29 -15.27 4.16
C ALA A 177 9.86 -14.76 4.40
N TYR A 178 9.60 -14.12 5.53
CA TYR A 178 8.29 -13.53 5.81
C TYR A 178 8.13 -12.20 5.06
N PHE A 179 7.36 -12.20 3.95
CA PHE A 179 7.17 -10.99 3.15
C PHE A 179 6.48 -9.88 3.97
N THR A 180 7.07 -8.69 3.96
CA THR A 180 6.56 -7.52 4.67
C THR A 180 5.63 -6.68 3.80
N HIS A 181 5.78 -6.77 2.48
CA HIS A 181 4.92 -6.10 1.51
C HIS A 181 5.05 -6.77 0.13
N LEU A 182 4.22 -6.37 -0.82
CA LEU A 182 4.29 -6.77 -2.23
C LEU A 182 4.19 -5.51 -3.09
N VAL A 183 5.02 -5.38 -4.12
CA VAL A 183 4.99 -4.23 -5.01
C VAL A 183 5.18 -4.69 -6.44
N GLN A 184 4.32 -4.22 -7.35
CA GLN A 184 4.56 -4.41 -8.78
C GLN A 184 5.57 -3.38 -9.31
N ILE A 185 6.64 -3.90 -9.91
CA ILE A 185 7.66 -3.11 -10.60
C ILE A 185 7.85 -3.73 -11.99
N GLY A 186 7.49 -2.97 -13.02
CA GLY A 186 7.37 -3.50 -14.38
C GLY A 186 6.37 -4.66 -14.43
N ASN A 187 6.77 -5.77 -15.04
CA ASN A 187 5.96 -6.99 -15.15
C ASN A 187 6.26 -8.02 -14.05
N LYS A 188 6.87 -7.61 -12.92
CA LYS A 188 7.30 -8.49 -11.83
C LYS A 188 6.74 -8.03 -10.49
N ILE A 189 6.71 -8.95 -9.54
CA ILE A 189 6.37 -8.66 -8.14
C ILE A 189 7.63 -8.70 -7.30
N TYR A 190 7.88 -7.63 -6.57
CA TYR A 190 8.96 -7.51 -5.61
C TYR A 190 8.37 -7.66 -4.21
N ALA A 191 8.94 -8.55 -3.43
CA ALA A 191 8.50 -8.87 -2.08
C ALA A 191 9.68 -8.66 -1.11
N PRO A 192 9.80 -7.49 -0.46
CA PRO A 192 10.70 -7.34 0.68
C PRO A 192 10.32 -8.34 1.77
N PHE A 193 11.30 -8.86 2.52
CA PHE A 193 11.02 -9.79 3.60
C PHE A 193 11.89 -9.61 4.83
N MET A 194 11.30 -10.02 5.96
CA MET A 194 12.00 -10.34 7.19
C MET A 194 12.43 -11.81 7.14
N SER A 195 13.68 -12.08 7.47
CA SER A 195 14.07 -13.44 7.85
C SER A 195 13.48 -13.72 9.23
N ILE A 196 12.79 -14.84 9.42
CA ILE A 196 12.22 -15.22 10.72
C ILE A 196 12.45 -16.70 11.03
N LYS A 197 12.74 -17.05 12.29
CA LYS A 197 12.95 -18.45 12.69
C LYS A 197 11.70 -19.31 12.52
N GLY A 198 10.50 -18.76 12.72
CA GLY A 198 9.25 -19.50 12.54
C GLY A 198 9.10 -20.71 13.46
N THR A 199 9.81 -20.74 14.60
CA THR A 199 9.74 -21.81 15.60
C THR A 199 8.92 -21.38 16.82
N THR A 200 8.33 -22.34 17.52
CA THR A 200 7.56 -22.09 18.74
C THR A 200 8.38 -21.30 19.76
N GLY A 201 7.83 -20.20 20.26
CA GLY A 201 8.49 -19.29 21.21
C GLY A 201 9.47 -18.30 20.59
N ASN A 202 9.81 -18.42 19.31
CA ASN A 202 10.80 -17.59 18.62
C ASN A 202 10.34 -17.14 17.23
N THR A 203 9.03 -17.14 16.97
CA THR A 203 8.43 -17.02 15.63
C THR A 203 8.98 -15.86 14.80
N PHE A 204 9.05 -14.65 15.37
CA PHE A 204 9.50 -13.42 14.67
C PHE A 204 10.92 -12.98 15.05
N THR A 205 11.70 -13.85 15.69
CA THR A 205 13.13 -13.59 15.92
C THR A 205 13.95 -14.00 14.71
N SER A 206 15.17 -13.49 14.60
CA SER A 206 16.09 -13.84 13.50
C SER A 206 17.54 -13.70 13.93
N ASP A 207 18.41 -14.52 13.35
CA ASP A 207 19.87 -14.37 13.48
C ASP A 207 20.45 -13.39 12.44
N TYR A 208 19.62 -12.84 11.55
CA TYR A 208 20.05 -12.06 10.40
C TYR A 208 19.49 -10.61 10.39
N LEU A 209 19.45 -9.98 11.57
CA LEU A 209 18.82 -8.66 11.77
C LEU A 209 19.47 -7.51 10.96
N ASP A 210 20.72 -7.65 10.53
CA ASP A 210 21.49 -6.61 9.83
C ASP A 210 21.51 -6.80 8.30
N ASN A 211 20.44 -7.37 7.74
CA ASN A 211 20.32 -7.59 6.30
C ASN A 211 18.98 -7.11 5.77
N SER A 212 19.01 -6.54 4.58
CA SER A 212 17.87 -6.19 3.76
C SER A 212 17.73 -7.20 2.64
N TRP A 213 16.53 -7.74 2.39
CA TRP A 213 16.29 -8.62 1.24
C TRP A 213 15.04 -8.23 0.47
N VAL A 214 15.09 -8.55 -0.82
CA VAL A 214 13.92 -8.50 -1.70
C VAL A 214 13.93 -9.74 -2.60
N ALA A 215 12.81 -10.45 -2.60
CA ALA A 215 12.55 -11.53 -3.54
C ALA A 215 11.80 -10.99 -4.76
N VAL A 216 12.16 -11.46 -5.95
CA VAL A 216 11.55 -11.08 -7.22
C VAL A 216 10.85 -12.28 -7.82
N PHE A 217 9.58 -12.09 -8.16
CA PHE A 217 8.72 -13.11 -8.75
C PHE A 217 8.26 -12.69 -10.14
N SER A 218 8.15 -13.66 -11.05
CA SER A 218 7.42 -13.50 -12.30
C SER A 218 5.94 -13.23 -12.02
N TYR A 219 5.27 -12.47 -12.89
CA TYR A 219 3.81 -12.31 -12.86
C TYR A 219 3.21 -12.68 -14.23
N PRO A 220 2.08 -13.41 -14.30
CA PRO A 220 1.22 -13.86 -13.18
C PRO A 220 1.60 -15.22 -12.58
N SER A 221 2.64 -15.90 -13.07
CA SER A 221 2.97 -17.27 -12.63
C SER A 221 3.54 -17.37 -11.20
N MET A 222 3.97 -16.25 -10.60
CA MET A 222 4.50 -16.16 -9.23
C MET A 222 5.68 -17.11 -8.96
N VAL A 223 6.53 -17.32 -9.96
CA VAL A 223 7.75 -18.14 -9.82
C VAL A 223 8.88 -17.27 -9.28
N LEU A 224 9.60 -17.74 -8.27
CA LEU A 224 10.78 -17.07 -7.74
C LEU A 224 11.86 -17.00 -8.83
N GLU A 225 12.27 -15.79 -9.20
CA GLU A 225 13.32 -15.56 -10.20
C GLU A 225 14.65 -15.20 -9.54
N LYS A 226 14.62 -14.35 -8.52
CA LYS A 226 15.83 -13.83 -7.87
C LYS A 226 15.56 -13.43 -6.42
N VAL A 227 16.59 -13.54 -5.58
CA VAL A 227 16.67 -12.85 -4.29
C VAL A 227 17.96 -12.06 -4.28
N PHE A 228 17.88 -10.77 -3.95
CA PHE A 228 19.04 -9.90 -3.77
C PHE A 228 19.01 -9.27 -2.38
N LYS A 229 20.18 -8.86 -1.89
CA LYS A 229 20.36 -8.42 -0.51
C LYS A 229 21.34 -7.27 -0.35
N ASP A 230 21.23 -6.58 0.78
CA ASP A 230 22.15 -5.55 1.25
C ASP A 230 22.36 -5.74 2.77
N ASN A 231 23.39 -5.13 3.34
CA ASN A 231 23.72 -5.22 4.77
C ASN A 231 24.09 -3.85 5.38
N ARG A 232 23.82 -2.76 4.66
CA ARG A 232 23.98 -1.38 5.15
C ARG A 232 22.88 -0.99 6.13
N THR A 233 21.73 -1.68 6.11
CA THR A 233 20.64 -1.52 7.10
C THR A 233 19.96 -2.87 7.40
N SER A 234 18.90 -2.85 8.20
CA SER A 234 18.11 -4.03 8.60
C SER A 234 17.08 -4.42 7.53
N TYR A 235 16.16 -5.33 7.83
CA TYR A 235 15.16 -5.77 6.88
C TYR A 235 14.23 -4.63 6.44
N ILE A 236 13.66 -4.77 5.26
CA ILE A 236 12.82 -3.74 4.63
C ILE A 236 11.37 -3.91 5.10
N GLY A 237 10.78 -2.82 5.58
CA GLY A 237 9.44 -2.84 6.20
C GLY A 237 9.42 -3.61 7.52
N SER A 238 8.23 -4.00 7.99
CA SER A 238 8.08 -4.82 9.19
C SER A 238 6.79 -5.63 9.14
N TYR A 239 6.55 -6.42 10.19
CA TYR A 239 5.35 -7.25 10.34
C TYR A 239 4.05 -6.44 10.11
N SER A 240 3.00 -7.15 9.65
CA SER A 240 1.67 -6.59 9.39
C SER A 240 1.53 -5.62 8.23
N GLY A 241 2.28 -5.80 7.14
CA GLY A 241 2.08 -5.01 5.92
C GLY A 241 2.63 -3.58 6.03
N MET A 242 3.62 -3.37 6.89
CA MET A 242 4.29 -2.07 7.01
C MET A 242 5.22 -1.87 5.82
N ASN A 243 4.77 -1.03 4.88
CA ASN A 243 5.42 -0.76 3.60
C ASN A 243 6.85 -0.24 3.80
N GLY A 244 7.82 -1.07 3.42
CA GLY A 244 9.21 -0.64 3.28
C GLY A 244 9.58 -0.32 1.84
N LEU A 245 8.91 -0.90 0.84
CA LEU A 245 9.29 -0.77 -0.57
C LEU A 245 8.25 0.05 -1.34
N ASN A 246 8.69 1.08 -2.06
CA ASN A 246 7.81 1.97 -2.82
C ASN A 246 8.42 2.32 -4.17
N LYS A 247 7.59 2.32 -5.22
CA LYS A 247 7.91 2.89 -6.52
C LYS A 247 7.34 4.31 -6.59
N ILE A 248 8.15 5.29 -6.98
CA ILE A 248 7.72 6.68 -7.16
C ILE A 248 7.40 6.97 -8.63
N ASP A 249 6.87 8.16 -8.91
CA ASP A 249 6.31 8.51 -10.24
C ASP A 249 7.31 8.38 -11.40
N ASN A 250 8.59 8.69 -11.16
CA ASN A 250 9.65 8.57 -12.16
C ASN A 250 10.13 7.12 -12.38
N GLY A 251 9.51 6.14 -11.73
CA GLY A 251 9.86 4.72 -11.82
C GLY A 251 10.99 4.27 -10.89
N GLU A 252 11.64 5.19 -10.16
CA GLU A 252 12.63 4.82 -9.15
C GLU A 252 11.98 4.09 -7.98
N VAL A 253 12.75 3.21 -7.35
CA VAL A 253 12.28 2.34 -6.29
C VAL A 253 13.14 2.53 -5.05
N TYR A 254 12.48 2.88 -3.95
CA TYR A 254 13.12 3.12 -2.66
C TYR A 254 12.64 2.10 -1.62
N ALA A 255 13.57 1.65 -0.80
CA ALA A 255 13.35 0.65 0.25
C ALA A 255 13.75 1.24 1.61
N PHE A 256 12.91 1.13 2.62
CA PHE A 256 13.11 1.73 3.94
C PHE A 256 13.15 0.67 5.03
N SER A 257 14.06 0.88 5.98
CA SER A 257 14.20 0.04 7.16
C SER A 257 14.13 0.86 8.44
N THR A 258 13.39 0.35 9.42
CA THR A 258 13.33 0.88 10.78
C THR A 258 14.59 0.62 11.59
N ALA A 259 15.46 -0.31 11.17
CA ALA A 259 16.53 -0.85 12.02
C ALA A 259 16.00 -1.28 13.39
N ILE A 260 15.26 -2.39 13.36
CA ILE A 260 14.54 -2.93 14.51
C ILE A 260 15.44 -3.25 15.70
N THR A 261 14.82 -3.48 16.85
CA THR A 261 15.52 -3.82 18.09
C THR A 261 16.48 -4.99 17.90
N GLY A 262 17.74 -4.78 18.26
CA GLY A 262 18.80 -5.78 18.12
C GLY A 262 19.63 -5.66 16.83
N SER A 263 19.19 -4.88 15.84
CA SER A 263 20.05 -4.52 14.71
C SER A 263 21.19 -3.59 15.18
N THR A 264 22.37 -3.76 14.60
CA THR A 264 23.52 -2.86 14.80
C THR A 264 23.58 -1.73 13.78
N LYS A 265 22.61 -1.69 12.86
CA LYS A 265 22.55 -0.71 11.77
C LYS A 265 21.63 0.46 12.10
N HIS A 266 21.79 1.53 11.35
CA HIS A 266 20.89 2.68 11.42
C HIS A 266 19.63 2.45 10.60
N SER A 267 18.56 3.10 11.03
CA SER A 267 17.34 3.25 10.24
C SER A 267 17.62 4.09 9.01
N ALA A 268 17.30 3.56 7.82
CA ALA A 268 17.77 4.12 6.57
C ALA A 268 16.85 3.84 5.36
N GLY A 269 17.05 4.65 4.32
CA GLY A 269 16.53 4.44 2.97
C GLY A 269 17.62 3.93 2.03
N LEU A 270 17.28 2.92 1.24
CA LEU A 270 18.05 2.36 0.13
C LEU A 270 17.31 2.63 -1.19
N LYS A 271 18.01 2.46 -2.31
CA LYS A 271 17.45 2.53 -3.66
C LYS A 271 17.72 1.21 -4.38
N ILE A 272 16.78 0.79 -5.23
CA ILE A 272 16.92 -0.43 -6.03
C ILE A 272 17.13 -0.04 -7.49
N ASN A 273 18.15 -0.62 -8.12
CA ASN A 273 18.29 -0.60 -9.56
C ASN A 273 17.44 -1.73 -10.15
N THR A 274 16.33 -1.36 -10.78
CA THR A 274 15.34 -2.30 -11.31
C THR A 274 15.82 -3.05 -12.55
N ASN A 275 16.79 -2.52 -13.29
CA ASN A 275 17.39 -3.18 -14.46
C ASN A 275 18.32 -4.33 -14.02
N SER A 276 19.18 -4.11 -13.03
CA SER A 276 20.08 -5.14 -12.51
C SER A 276 19.46 -6.02 -11.43
N GLN A 277 18.31 -5.60 -10.86
CA GLN A 277 17.68 -6.21 -9.69
C GLN A 277 18.66 -6.32 -8.52
N GLU A 278 19.27 -5.21 -8.16
CA GLU A 278 20.23 -5.09 -7.06
C GLU A 278 19.99 -3.78 -6.31
N PHE A 279 20.46 -3.70 -5.07
CA PHE A 279 20.51 -2.42 -4.36
C PHE A 279 21.58 -1.52 -4.97
N ASP A 280 21.22 -0.27 -5.24
CA ASP A 280 22.14 0.75 -5.69
C ASP A 280 23.13 1.09 -4.55
N GLN A 281 24.39 0.73 -4.76
CA GLN A 281 25.46 0.92 -3.78
C GLN A 281 25.88 2.39 -3.64
N SER A 282 25.56 3.25 -4.62
CA SER A 282 25.86 4.68 -4.57
C SER A 282 24.83 5.47 -3.74
N TYR A 283 23.65 4.89 -3.52
CA TYR A 283 22.59 5.52 -2.74
C TYR A 283 22.50 4.91 -1.34
N PHE A 284 22.56 5.78 -0.33
CA PHE A 284 22.23 5.49 1.05
C PHE A 284 21.68 6.79 1.67
N PHE A 285 20.55 6.70 2.36
CA PHE A 285 19.96 7.79 3.14
C PHE A 285 19.88 7.36 4.60
N ASP A 286 20.81 7.87 5.42
CA ASP A 286 20.84 7.65 6.87
C ASP A 286 19.77 8.53 7.55
N ILE A 287 18.54 8.00 7.62
CA ILE A 287 17.38 8.71 8.16
C ILE A 287 17.57 8.97 9.65
N GLU A 288 18.13 8.00 10.38
CA GLU A 288 18.36 8.10 11.82
C GLU A 288 19.30 9.26 12.14
N THR A 289 20.41 9.40 11.42
CA THR A 289 21.32 10.54 11.60
C THR A 289 20.67 11.85 11.17
N ALA A 290 20.01 11.86 10.01
CA ALA A 290 19.39 13.08 9.46
C ALA A 290 18.23 13.62 10.31
N SER A 291 17.61 12.78 11.14
CA SER A 291 16.52 13.16 12.04
C SER A 291 17.01 13.59 13.43
N GLY A 292 18.31 13.46 13.74
CA GLY A 292 18.84 13.68 15.09
C GLY A 292 18.75 12.46 16.01
N GLY A 293 18.76 11.25 15.45
CA GLY A 293 18.74 9.98 16.17
C GLY A 293 17.37 9.30 16.21
N HIS A 294 16.33 9.87 15.60
CA HIS A 294 14.99 9.27 15.58
C HIS A 294 14.86 8.24 14.47
N LYS A 295 14.38 7.04 14.79
CA LYS A 295 14.20 5.98 13.81
C LYS A 295 12.90 6.14 13.03
N TYR A 296 12.95 5.73 11.77
CA TYR A 296 11.79 5.61 10.89
C TYR A 296 10.90 4.45 11.35
N ALA A 297 9.59 4.68 11.46
CA ALA A 297 8.64 3.59 11.69
C ALA A 297 8.07 3.07 10.37
N ARG A 298 7.50 3.96 9.56
CA ARG A 298 6.90 3.66 8.25
C ARG A 298 6.61 4.95 7.49
N SER A 299 6.23 4.82 6.22
CA SER A 299 5.85 5.97 5.40
C SER A 299 4.86 5.64 4.31
N THR A 300 4.26 6.71 3.81
CA THR A 300 3.42 6.74 2.62
C THR A 300 4.08 7.63 1.58
N TYR A 301 4.20 7.15 0.34
CA TYR A 301 4.63 7.97 -0.78
C TYR A 301 3.62 9.08 -1.05
N VAL A 302 4.05 10.34 -1.14
CA VAL A 302 3.17 11.50 -1.37
C VAL A 302 3.18 11.92 -2.83
N GLY A 303 4.37 12.13 -3.39
CA GLY A 303 4.55 12.70 -4.73
C GLY A 303 5.96 13.25 -4.95
N GLY A 304 6.46 13.16 -6.18
CA GLY A 304 7.83 13.52 -6.52
C GLY A 304 8.83 12.63 -5.78
N THR A 305 9.64 13.21 -4.90
CA THR A 305 10.64 12.49 -4.07
C THR A 305 10.24 12.43 -2.59
N ARG A 306 8.98 12.77 -2.26
CA ARG A 306 8.55 12.99 -0.88
C ARG A 306 7.72 11.84 -0.32
N PHE A 307 7.99 11.52 0.93
CA PHE A 307 7.27 10.53 1.72
C PHE A 307 6.83 11.14 3.05
N LEU A 308 5.57 10.94 3.43
CA LEU A 308 5.11 11.24 4.79
C LEU A 308 5.51 10.05 5.67
N ALA A 309 6.42 10.28 6.61
CA ALA A 309 6.89 9.28 7.55
C ALA A 309 6.31 9.48 8.95
N GLU A 310 5.97 8.38 9.58
CA GLU A 310 5.88 8.28 11.04
C GLU A 310 7.28 7.98 11.58
N MET A 311 7.75 8.79 12.51
CA MET A 311 9.07 8.65 13.15
C MET A 311 8.88 8.49 14.65
N TYR A 312 9.64 7.60 15.28
CA TYR A 312 9.58 7.44 16.74
C TYR A 312 10.01 8.73 17.45
N THR A 313 9.26 9.10 18.49
CA THR A 313 9.48 10.33 19.25
C THR A 313 10.75 10.34 20.07
N GLU A 314 11.19 9.18 20.53
CA GLU A 314 12.42 9.01 21.30
C GLU A 314 13.57 8.58 20.39
N ALA A 315 14.75 9.18 20.56
CA ALA A 315 15.93 8.83 19.77
C ALA A 315 16.37 7.36 20.06
N GLY A 316 16.74 6.63 19.02
CA GLY A 316 17.13 5.22 19.07
C GLY A 316 15.97 4.23 19.30
N ALA A 317 14.76 4.71 19.61
CA ALA A 317 13.61 3.86 19.86
C ALA A 317 13.06 3.25 18.56
N SER A 318 12.61 2.00 18.65
CA SER A 318 11.97 1.22 17.57
C SER A 318 10.51 0.87 17.89
N THR A 319 9.98 1.41 18.98
CA THR A 319 8.60 1.27 19.46
C THR A 319 8.21 2.53 20.24
N GLY A 320 6.91 2.71 20.53
CA GLY A 320 6.40 3.83 21.31
C GLY A 320 5.56 4.79 20.48
N THR A 321 5.52 6.06 20.89
CA THR A 321 4.78 7.11 20.19
C THR A 321 5.55 7.61 18.97
N VAL A 322 4.82 8.17 18.01
CA VAL A 322 5.37 8.73 16.78
C VAL A 322 4.96 10.19 16.60
N LYS A 323 5.75 10.89 15.76
CA LYS A 323 5.41 12.19 15.18
C LYS A 323 5.73 12.15 13.68
N LEU A 324 5.15 13.08 12.93
CA LEU A 324 5.24 13.09 11.47
C LEU A 324 6.44 13.90 10.95
N ALA A 325 7.04 13.40 9.87
CA ALA A 325 8.07 14.09 9.11
C ALA A 325 7.86 13.87 7.60
N ILE A 326 8.37 14.79 6.79
CA ILE A 326 8.53 14.58 5.35
C ILE A 326 9.96 14.12 5.11
N LEU A 327 10.11 12.96 4.48
CA LEU A 327 11.38 12.48 3.94
C LEU A 327 11.46 12.90 2.48
N ASP A 328 12.59 13.49 2.07
CA ASP A 328 12.92 13.68 0.66
C ASP A 328 14.05 12.73 0.28
N VAL A 329 13.78 11.76 -0.59
CA VAL A 329 14.76 10.73 -0.96
C VAL A 329 15.84 11.26 -1.91
N ALA A 330 15.55 12.30 -2.71
CA ALA A 330 16.57 12.88 -3.57
C ALA A 330 17.52 13.78 -2.78
N ALA A 331 16.96 14.63 -1.90
CA ALA A 331 17.75 15.51 -1.05
C ALA A 331 18.36 14.80 0.17
N LYS A 332 17.84 13.60 0.54
CA LYS A 332 18.21 12.83 1.74
C LYS A 332 18.01 13.64 3.02
N THR A 333 16.86 14.29 3.14
CA THR A 333 16.52 15.18 4.27
C THR A 333 15.29 14.70 5.03
N VAL A 334 15.27 15.00 6.33
CA VAL A 334 14.11 14.79 7.21
C VAL A 334 13.59 16.16 7.67
N THR A 335 12.36 16.49 7.29
CA THR A 335 11.71 17.76 7.68
C THR A 335 10.54 17.45 8.60
N TRP A 336 10.65 17.82 9.88
CA TRP A 336 9.56 17.64 10.84
C TRP A 336 8.30 18.39 10.41
N VAL A 337 7.14 17.73 10.50
CA VAL A 337 5.86 18.37 10.21
C VAL A 337 5.52 19.34 11.34
N THR A 338 5.42 20.62 11.00
CA THR A 338 5.09 21.70 11.93
C THR A 338 3.70 21.45 12.53
N ASN A 339 3.60 21.54 13.86
CA ASN A 339 2.39 21.23 14.64
C ASN A 339 1.91 19.77 14.54
N SER A 340 2.78 18.82 14.16
CA SER A 340 2.46 17.38 14.22
C SER A 340 2.06 16.98 15.65
N PRO A 341 0.86 16.39 15.84
CA PRO A 341 0.56 15.70 17.08
C PRO A 341 1.56 14.57 17.34
N ILE A 342 1.79 14.27 18.62
CA ILE A 342 2.41 13.02 19.06
C ILE A 342 1.29 12.03 19.36
N TYR A 343 1.39 10.82 18.84
CA TYR A 343 0.35 9.80 19.01
C TYR A 343 0.93 8.39 19.01
N THR A 344 0.15 7.44 19.51
CA THR A 344 0.49 6.02 19.38
C THR A 344 0.11 5.57 17.97
N PRO A 345 1.06 5.06 17.16
CA PRO A 345 0.75 4.65 15.81
C PRO A 345 -0.16 3.42 15.82
N SER A 346 -0.93 3.23 14.74
CA SER A 346 -1.76 2.02 14.60
C SER A 346 -0.87 0.77 14.54
N LEU A 347 -1.38 -0.35 15.04
CA LEU A 347 -0.61 -1.58 15.22
C LEU A 347 -0.20 -2.25 13.90
N PHE A 348 -0.85 -1.94 12.77
CA PHE A 348 -0.73 -2.72 11.54
C PHE A 348 -0.26 -1.88 10.36
N SER A 349 -1.08 -0.94 9.88
CA SER A 349 -0.70 -0.01 8.80
C SER A 349 -1.04 1.42 9.20
N THR A 350 -0.43 2.41 8.53
CA THR A 350 -0.88 3.81 8.63
C THR A 350 -1.96 4.00 7.57
N PRO A 351 -3.24 4.16 7.95
CA PRO A 351 -4.33 4.25 6.98
C PRO A 351 -4.35 5.64 6.37
N THR A 352 -3.50 5.86 5.39
CA THR A 352 -3.34 7.14 4.72
C THR A 352 -4.08 7.15 3.40
N TYR A 353 -4.56 8.32 3.00
CA TYR A 353 -5.04 8.57 1.65
C TYR A 353 -4.35 9.80 1.07
N VAL A 354 -3.65 9.61 -0.04
CA VAL A 354 -2.96 10.68 -0.77
C VAL A 354 -3.92 11.21 -1.82
N GLU A 355 -4.18 12.50 -1.78
CA GLU A 355 -5.02 13.17 -2.78
C GLU A 355 -4.36 13.15 -4.17
N GLY A 356 -5.17 13.30 -5.21
CA GLY A 356 -4.70 13.34 -6.61
C GLY A 356 -3.72 14.48 -6.92
N ASP A 357 -3.65 15.50 -6.04
CA ASP A 357 -2.66 16.57 -6.12
C ASP A 357 -1.21 16.11 -5.80
N LYS A 358 -1.03 14.87 -5.34
CA LYS A 358 0.24 14.28 -4.92
C LYS A 358 1.02 15.15 -3.93
N ASN A 359 0.27 15.81 -3.05
CA ASN A 359 0.81 16.72 -2.06
C ASN A 359 0.07 16.67 -0.73
N THR A 360 -1.23 16.43 -0.74
CA THR A 360 -2.07 16.37 0.44
C THR A 360 -2.24 14.92 0.88
N VAL A 361 -1.88 14.61 2.13
CA VAL A 361 -2.06 13.28 2.73
C VAL A 361 -3.04 13.37 3.88
N ASN A 362 -4.08 12.55 3.84
CA ASN A 362 -5.04 12.39 4.92
C ASN A 362 -4.58 11.25 5.81
N ILE A 363 -4.51 11.49 7.12
CA ILE A 363 -4.07 10.49 8.12
C ILE A 363 -4.97 10.55 9.36
N PRO A 364 -5.50 9.43 9.85
CA PRO A 364 -6.24 9.39 11.10
C PRO A 364 -5.27 9.44 12.27
N ILE A 365 -5.54 10.34 13.21
CA ILE A 365 -4.78 10.45 14.45
C ILE A 365 -5.78 10.45 15.60
N LYS A 366 -5.52 9.58 16.59
CA LYS A 366 -6.21 9.57 17.87
C LYS A 366 -5.44 10.42 18.86
N ASP A 367 -6.10 11.45 19.38
CA ASP A 367 -5.49 12.30 20.41
C ASP A 367 -5.52 11.63 21.79
N ALA A 368 -4.89 12.29 22.78
CA ALA A 368 -4.78 11.78 24.15
C ALA A 368 -6.13 11.59 24.86
N THR A 369 -7.21 12.23 24.38
CA THR A 369 -8.57 12.04 24.93
C THR A 369 -9.27 10.82 24.34
N GLY A 370 -8.66 10.18 23.35
CA GLY A 370 -9.26 9.06 22.61
C GLY A 370 -10.07 9.51 21.39
N GLN A 371 -10.20 10.80 21.11
CA GLN A 371 -10.92 11.28 19.94
C GLN A 371 -10.10 11.05 18.67
N VAL A 372 -10.71 10.39 17.69
CA VAL A 372 -10.13 10.21 16.35
C VAL A 372 -10.55 11.35 15.44
N ALA A 373 -9.59 11.92 14.71
CA ALA A 373 -9.83 12.84 13.61
C ALA A 373 -8.92 12.54 12.42
N ILE A 374 -9.37 12.90 11.23
CA ILE A 374 -8.57 12.85 10.00
C ILE A 374 -7.83 14.18 9.89
N TYR A 375 -6.51 14.12 9.89
CA TYR A 375 -5.64 15.27 9.69
C TYR A 375 -5.17 15.33 8.25
N GLN A 376 -4.99 16.54 7.73
CA GLN A 376 -4.43 16.79 6.41
C GLN A 376 -3.01 17.32 6.56
N VAL A 377 -2.06 16.58 6.00
CA VAL A 377 -0.65 16.97 5.93
C VAL A 377 -0.36 17.49 4.54
N ASN A 378 0.22 18.69 4.45
CA ASN A 378 0.77 19.20 3.21
C ASN A 378 2.24 18.79 3.13
N GLY A 379 2.53 17.91 2.17
CA GLY A 379 3.85 17.32 2.02
C GLY A 379 4.92 18.30 1.54
N SER A 380 4.57 19.44 0.95
CA SER A 380 5.56 20.39 0.38
C SER A 380 6.07 21.36 1.43
N ASN A 381 5.19 21.85 2.30
CA ASN A 381 5.55 22.80 3.35
C ASN A 381 5.69 22.14 4.73
N ALA A 382 5.49 20.82 4.83
CA ALA A 382 5.53 20.05 6.07
C ALA A 382 4.66 20.69 7.17
N THR A 383 3.38 20.94 6.87
CA THR A 383 2.39 21.44 7.83
C THR A 383 1.22 20.48 7.95
N ILE A 384 0.50 20.55 9.07
CA ILE A 384 -0.68 19.72 9.33
C ILE A 384 -1.86 20.55 9.83
N THR A 385 -3.06 20.17 9.42
CA THR A 385 -4.32 20.75 9.90
C THR A 385 -5.28 19.65 10.33
N LYS A 386 -5.94 19.82 11.49
CA LYS A 386 -7.01 18.92 11.95
C LYS A 386 -8.24 19.08 11.05
N GLY A 387 -8.76 17.98 10.55
CA GLY A 387 -9.93 17.95 9.68
C GLY A 387 -11.13 17.25 10.31
N LEU A 388 -11.72 16.30 9.58
CA LEU A 388 -12.93 15.57 9.94
C LEU A 388 -12.79 14.85 11.28
N VAL A 389 -13.70 15.11 12.22
CA VAL A 389 -13.79 14.36 13.49
C VAL A 389 -14.64 13.11 13.28
N VAL A 390 -14.18 11.96 13.77
CA VAL A 390 -14.90 10.68 13.62
C VAL A 390 -15.45 10.25 14.98
N ASN A 391 -16.75 10.46 15.18
CA ASN A 391 -17.45 10.12 16.42
C ASN A 391 -17.73 8.62 16.50
N GLY A 392 -17.55 8.05 17.70
CA GLY A 392 -17.72 6.61 17.93
C GLY A 392 -16.59 5.74 17.38
N ALA A 393 -15.49 6.34 16.92
CA ALA A 393 -14.31 5.64 16.46
C ALA A 393 -13.31 5.38 17.59
N ALA A 394 -12.87 4.13 17.72
CA ALA A 394 -11.67 3.77 18.47
C ALA A 394 -10.40 3.85 17.60
N ASP A 395 -10.53 3.56 16.30
CA ASP A 395 -9.49 3.68 15.28
C ASP A 395 -10.10 3.74 13.88
N VAL A 396 -9.30 4.12 12.89
CA VAL A 396 -9.62 4.04 11.45
C VAL A 396 -8.59 3.14 10.81
N TYR A 397 -9.00 2.11 10.06
CA TYR A 397 -8.11 1.12 9.45
C TYR A 397 -7.89 1.32 7.95
N ALA A 398 -8.68 2.17 7.30
CA ALA A 398 -8.50 2.53 5.90
C ALA A 398 -9.19 3.84 5.56
N ILE A 399 -8.62 4.57 4.61
CA ILE A 399 -9.24 5.73 3.96
C ILE A 399 -9.11 5.49 2.46
N ASN A 400 -10.23 5.48 1.75
CA ASN A 400 -10.28 5.32 0.30
C ASN A 400 -11.19 6.39 -0.31
N LYS A 401 -11.11 6.60 -1.61
CA LYS A 401 -12.04 7.43 -2.37
C LYS A 401 -12.60 6.59 -3.51
N LEU A 402 -13.93 6.53 -3.60
CA LEU A 402 -14.65 5.79 -4.63
C LEU A 402 -15.61 6.74 -5.36
N THR A 403 -15.92 6.42 -6.61
CA THR A 403 -16.83 7.17 -7.49
C THR A 403 -18.14 6.41 -7.73
N TYR A 404 -19.22 7.13 -8.04
CA TYR A 404 -20.56 6.59 -8.30
C TYR A 404 -21.40 7.43 -9.26
#